data_AF-A0A5B9F9E6-F1
#
_entry.id   AF-A0A5B9F9E6-F1
#
_cell.length_a   1.000
_cell.length_b   1.000
_cell.length_c   1.000
_cell.angle_alpha   90.00
_cell.angle_beta   90.00
_cell.angle_gamma   90.00
#
_symmetry.space_group_name_H-M   'P 1'
#
loop_
_entity.id
_entity.type
_entity.pdbx_description
1 polymer ?
#
loop_
_entity_poly.entity_id
_entity_poly.type
_entity_poly.pdbx_seq_one_letter_code
_entity_poly.pdbx_strand_id
1 'polypeptide(L)'
;MEAVILVYGSGGLTGEGGLSDAFGGAAIYKNDETGMCFFGIWGARNAAKFKVDLETKLNITVVKETPPARLSRWSKSKLRPKSTGLAGTRS
;
A
#
# COMPACT_ATOMS: atom_id res chain seq x y z
N MET A 1 -1.80 10.54 4.09
CA MET A 1 -1.01 9.52 4.83
C MET A 1 -1.89 8.81 5.85
N GLU A 2 -2.67 9.56 6.63
CA GLU A 2 -3.69 9.07 7.60
C GLU A 2 -4.54 7.89 7.10
N ALA A 3 -5.15 8.01 5.93
CA ALA A 3 -5.96 6.94 5.32
C ALA A 3 -5.23 5.58 5.20
N VAL A 4 -3.94 5.61 4.83
CA VAL A 4 -3.14 4.39 4.65
C VAL A 4 -2.76 3.80 6.01
N ILE A 5 -2.43 4.66 6.98
CA ILE A 5 -2.14 4.25 8.36
C ILE A 5 -3.37 3.60 9.00
N LEU A 6 -4.56 4.17 8.79
CA LEU A 6 -5.83 3.63 9.29
C LEU A 6 -6.15 2.25 8.70
N VAL A 7 -5.77 2.00 7.44
CA VAL A 7 -6.10 0.74 6.75
C VAL A 7 -5.08 -0.36 6.98
N TYR A 8 -3.78 -0.02 7.04
CA TYR A 8 -2.68 -0.99 7.06
C TYR A 8 -1.86 -1.01 8.35
N GLY A 9 -2.02 -0.05 9.26
CA GLY A 9 -1.39 -0.03 10.58
C GLY A 9 -0.38 1.10 10.79
N SER A 10 0.12 1.19 12.04
CA SER A 10 1.07 2.22 12.49
C SER A 10 2.46 2.15 11.86
N GLY A 11 2.76 1.07 11.12
CA GLY A 11 3.99 0.94 10.32
C GLY A 11 4.09 1.92 9.15
N GLY A 12 3.00 2.61 8.82
CA GLY A 12 2.99 3.62 7.76
C GLY A 12 3.32 3.01 6.40
N LEU A 13 4.19 3.66 5.63
CA LEU A 13 4.47 3.25 4.25
C LEU A 13 5.54 2.16 4.14
N THR A 14 6.54 2.18 5.01
CA THR A 14 7.75 1.34 4.88
C THR A 14 8.08 0.55 6.15
N GLY A 15 7.38 0.80 7.26
CA GLY A 15 7.59 0.08 8.52
C GLY A 15 6.86 -1.25 8.56
N GLU A 16 7.20 -2.05 9.56
CA GLU A 16 6.56 -3.32 9.89
C GLU A 16 5.07 -3.10 10.20
N GLY A 17 4.18 -3.97 9.66
CA GLY A 17 2.75 -3.73 9.75
C GLY A 17 2.31 -2.44 9.02
N GLY A 18 2.98 -2.11 7.92
CA GLY A 18 2.68 -0.99 7.04
C GLY A 18 2.43 -1.43 5.59
N LEU A 19 2.27 -0.46 4.69
CA LEU A 19 1.90 -0.69 3.30
C LEU A 19 2.90 -1.58 2.54
N SER A 20 4.20 -1.32 2.70
CA SER A 20 5.25 -2.14 2.08
C SER A 20 5.23 -3.59 2.59
N ASP A 21 4.85 -3.83 3.83
CA ASP A 21 4.77 -5.18 4.40
C ASP A 21 3.53 -5.93 3.86
N ALA A 22 2.38 -5.26 3.81
CA ALA A 22 1.13 -5.82 3.32
C ALA A 22 1.18 -6.26 1.83
N PHE A 23 1.97 -5.57 1.00
CA PHE A 23 2.05 -5.81 -0.45
C PHE A 23 3.43 -6.30 -0.93
N GLY A 24 4.39 -6.52 -0.03
CA GLY A 24 5.75 -6.94 -0.38
C GLY A 24 6.62 -5.85 -1.02
N GLY A 25 6.20 -4.59 -0.92
CA GLY A 25 6.88 -3.43 -1.47
C GLY A 25 5.91 -2.31 -1.82
N ALA A 26 6.37 -1.07 -1.73
CA ALA A 26 5.62 0.11 -2.12
C ALA A 26 6.54 1.16 -2.77
N ALA A 27 5.97 1.95 -3.68
CA ALA A 27 6.59 3.14 -4.26
C ALA A 27 5.94 4.40 -3.68
N ILE A 28 6.75 5.44 -3.51
CA ILE A 28 6.32 6.76 -3.02
C ILE A 28 6.71 7.76 -4.09
N TYR A 29 5.72 8.45 -4.62
CA TYR A 29 5.89 9.56 -5.54
C TYR A 29 5.61 10.83 -4.77
N LYS A 30 6.47 11.82 -4.92
CA LYS A 30 6.28 13.11 -4.26
C LYS A 30 6.28 14.19 -5.32
N ASN A 31 5.37 15.13 -5.18
CA ASN A 31 5.43 16.39 -5.89
C ASN A 31 6.04 17.40 -4.91
N ASP A 32 7.25 17.87 -5.20
CA ASP A 32 7.94 18.83 -4.35
C ASP A 32 7.40 20.26 -4.48
N GLU A 33 6.69 20.57 -5.57
CA GLU A 33 6.05 21.87 -5.80
C GLU A 33 4.75 22.01 -4.99
N THR A 34 3.96 20.93 -4.90
CA THR A 34 2.67 20.94 -4.18
C THR A 34 2.74 20.30 -2.80
N GLY A 35 3.83 19.60 -2.48
CA GLY A 35 3.97 18.81 -1.25
C GLY A 35 3.13 17.53 -1.22
N MET A 36 2.43 17.19 -2.31
CA MET A 36 1.57 16.01 -2.38
C MET A 36 2.38 14.71 -2.45
N CYS A 37 1.93 13.70 -1.71
CA CYS A 37 2.51 12.36 -1.70
C CYS A 37 1.53 11.33 -2.26
N PHE A 38 1.99 10.55 -3.23
CA PHE A 38 1.24 9.47 -3.87
C PHE A 38 1.93 8.13 -3.62
N PHE A 39 1.15 7.06 -3.62
CA PHE A 39 1.63 5.71 -3.31
C PHE A 39 1.41 4.80 -4.51
N GLY A 40 2.42 4.00 -4.85
CA GLY A 40 2.37 2.99 -5.90
C GLY A 40 2.47 1.59 -5.32
N ILE A 41 1.61 0.70 -5.81
CA ILE A 41 1.62 -0.73 -5.47
C ILE A 41 2.04 -1.52 -6.70
N TRP A 42 2.96 -2.45 -6.52
CA TRP A 42 3.45 -3.28 -7.62
C TRP A 42 2.47 -4.42 -7.95
N GLY A 43 2.15 -4.55 -9.24
CA GLY A 43 1.39 -5.68 -9.78
C GLY A 43 -0.13 -5.52 -9.71
N ALA A 44 -0.81 -5.97 -10.77
CA ALA A 44 -2.26 -5.78 -10.95
C ALA A 44 -3.11 -6.40 -9.83
N ARG A 45 -2.70 -7.56 -9.31
CA ARG A 45 -3.43 -8.25 -8.23
C ARG A 45 -3.41 -7.47 -6.91
N ASN A 46 -2.24 -6.92 -6.57
CA ASN A 46 -2.07 -6.13 -5.37
C ASN A 46 -2.77 -4.78 -5.50
N ALA A 47 -2.73 -4.16 -6.68
CA ALA A 47 -3.47 -2.94 -6.96
C ALA A 47 -4.99 -3.14 -6.84
N ALA A 48 -5.53 -4.26 -7.36
CA ALA A 48 -6.95 -4.60 -7.20
C ALA A 48 -7.33 -4.79 -5.73
N LYS A 49 -6.51 -5.52 -4.95
CA LYS A 49 -6.72 -5.70 -3.52
C LYS A 49 -6.66 -4.37 -2.76
N PHE A 50 -5.65 -3.55 -3.02
CA PHE A 50 -5.47 -2.24 -2.42
C PHE A 50 -6.67 -1.33 -2.68
N LYS A 51 -7.19 -1.35 -3.92
CA LYS A 51 -8.39 -0.61 -4.29
C LYS A 51 -9.60 -1.07 -3.47
N VAL A 52 -9.88 -2.37 -3.43
CA VAL A 52 -11.03 -2.92 -2.69
C VAL A 52 -10.93 -2.63 -1.20
N ASP A 53 -9.74 -2.79 -0.60
CA ASP A 53 -9.50 -2.52 0.82
C ASP A 53 -9.75 -1.05 1.16
N LEU A 54 -9.34 -0.12 0.28
CA LEU A 54 -9.61 1.30 0.44
C LEU A 54 -11.09 1.63 0.24
N GLU A 55 -11.74 1.16 -0.82
CA GLU A 55 -13.16 1.40 -1.08
C GLU A 55 -14.06 0.86 0.05
N THR A 56 -13.67 -0.25 0.69
CA THR A 56 -14.43 -0.86 1.78
C THR A 56 -14.31 -0.08 3.09
N LYS A 57 -13.14 0.49 3.36
CA LYS A 57 -12.84 1.15 4.65
C LYS A 57 -12.95 2.67 4.60
N LEU A 58 -12.90 3.25 3.41
CA LEU A 58 -12.83 4.68 3.17
C LEU A 58 -13.64 5.05 1.92
N ASN A 59 -14.30 6.20 1.96
CA ASN A 59 -14.96 6.75 0.78
C ASN A 59 -13.92 7.44 -0.11
N ILE A 60 -13.25 6.67 -0.97
CA ILE A 60 -12.17 7.15 -1.86
C ILE A 60 -12.64 7.40 -3.29
N THR A 61 -12.06 8.41 -3.93
CA THR A 61 -12.26 8.70 -5.36
C THR A 61 -11.11 8.13 -6.17
N VAL A 62 -11.42 7.37 -7.21
CA VAL A 62 -10.41 6.83 -8.14
C VAL A 62 -10.19 7.81 -9.29
N VAL A 63 -8.99 8.37 -9.38
CA VAL A 63 -8.55 9.21 -10.50
C VAL A 63 -7.66 8.38 -11.42
N LYS A 64 -7.97 8.37 -12.73
CA LYS A 64 -7.25 7.56 -13.74
C LYS A 64 -6.06 8.27 -14.39
N GLU A 65 -5.84 9.54 -14.05
CA GLU A 65 -4.78 10.34 -14.63
C GLU A 65 -3.42 9.98 -14.05
N THR A 66 -2.36 10.23 -14.83
CA THR A 66 -0.99 10.10 -14.34
C THR A 66 -0.79 11.11 -13.19
N PRO A 67 -0.38 10.66 -12.00
CA PRO A 67 -0.17 11.59 -10.90
C PRO A 67 0.92 12.60 -11.29
N PRO A 68 0.72 13.90 -11.01
CA PRO A 68 1.71 14.94 -11.30
C PRO A 68 2.83 14.88 -10.25
N ALA A 69 3.55 13.76 -10.17
CA ALA A 69 4.57 13.49 -9.16
C ALA A 69 5.68 12.63 -9.73
N ARG A 70 6.90 12.82 -9.22
CA ARG A 70 8.07 12.02 -9.59
C ARG A 70 8.31 10.95 -8.54
N LEU A 71 8.91 9.83 -8.95
CA LEU A 71 9.29 8.78 -8.02
C LEU A 71 10.34 9.34 -7.05
N SER A 72 9.99 9.39 -5.78
CA SER A 72 10.86 9.92 -4.72
C SER A 72 11.58 8.79 -3.99
N ARG A 73 10.86 7.69 -3.71
CA ARG A 73 11.42 6.53 -3.01
C ARG A 73 10.68 5.26 -3.43
N TRP A 74 11.38 4.13 -3.45
CA TRP A 74 10.75 2.82 -3.56
C TRP A 74 11.38 1.85 -2.57
N SER A 75 10.59 0.87 -2.16
CA SER A 75 11.02 -0.20 -1.28
C SER A 75 10.53 -1.55 -1.82
N LYS A 76 11.35 -2.58 -1.65
CA LYS A 76 10.95 -3.98 -1.82
C LYS A 76 11.16 -4.65 -0.47
N SER A 77 10.10 -5.19 0.10
CA SER A 77 10.23 -6.01 1.29
C SER A 77 10.86 -7.34 0.87
N LYS A 78 12.03 -7.68 1.44
CA LYS A 78 12.66 -9.00 1.21
C LYS A 78 11.85 -10.14 1.82
N LEU A 79 10.94 -9.82 2.73
CA LEU A 79 10.06 -10.76 3.38
C LEU A 79 8.71 -10.73 2.66
N ARG A 80 8.37 -11.85 2.03
CA ARG A 80 7.00 -12.14 1.63
C ARG A 80 6.15 -12.10 2.91
N PRO A 81 5.04 -11.35 2.97
CA PRO A 81 4.15 -11.44 4.13
C PRO A 81 3.82 -12.92 4.31
N LYS A 82 4.15 -13.48 5.49
CA LYS A 82 3.79 -14.84 5.82
C LYS A 82 2.28 -14.90 5.68
N SER A 83 1.82 -15.61 4.66
CA SER A 83 0.50 -16.20 4.68
C SER A 83 0.44 -16.95 6.00
N THR A 84 -0.24 -16.39 7.01
CA THR A 84 -0.78 -17.19 8.11
C THR A 84 -1.80 -18.08 7.44
N GLY A 85 -1.32 -19.18 6.84
CA GLY A 85 -2.16 -20.31 6.53
C GLY A 85 -2.82 -20.66 7.84
N LEU A 86 -4.15 -20.68 7.85
CA LEU A 86 -4.93 -21.39 8.84
C LEU A 86 -4.37 -22.82 8.90
N ALA A 87 -3.42 -23.02 9.81
CA ALA A 87 -2.87 -24.31 10.13
C ALA A 87 -3.86 -24.98 11.08
N GLY A 88 -4.49 -26.03 10.59
CA GLY A 88 -4.96 -27.13 11.42
C GLY A 88 -6.37 -27.00 11.98
N THR A 89 -7.32 -27.63 11.28
CA THR A 89 -8.21 -28.60 11.93
C THR A 89 -8.45 -29.75 10.96
N ARG A 90 -7.71 -30.84 11.15
CA ARG A 90 -8.19 -32.18 10.79
C ARG A 90 -8.04 -33.02 12.05
N SER A 91 -9.20 -33.29 12.65
CA SER A 91 -9.40 -34.33 13.67
C SER A 91 -9.16 -35.71 13.08
#